data_AF-A0AAN1PV83-F1
#
_entry.id   AF-A0AAN1PV83-F1
#
_cell.length_a   1.000
_cell.length_b   1.000
_cell.length_c   1.000
_cell.angle_alpha   90.00
_cell.angle_beta   90.00
_cell.angle_gamma   90.00
#
_symmetry.space_group_name_H-M   'P 1'
#
loop_
_entity.id
_entity.type
_entity.pdbx_description
1 polymer ?
#
loop_
_entity_poly.entity_id
_entity_poly.type
_entity_poly.pdbx_seq_one_letter_code
_entity_poly.pdbx_strand_id
1 'polypeptide(L)'
;MPVNNESIPLLEGDVFRTVSGRITTPFPRTNYKSEKRNSRNINEWLKSNAINEAKATNNEYMSTILSGLNVDNWSPADSSQVNLFLFNDSEGRIGNLKVV
;
A
#
# COMPACT_ATOMS: atom_id res chain seq x y z
N MET A 1 -3.18 -16.27 22.44
CA MET A 1 -1.75 -16.21 22.11
C MET A 1 -1.38 -14.75 21.96
N PRO A 2 -0.33 -14.22 22.60
CA PRO A 2 0.08 -12.85 22.34
C PRO A 2 0.72 -12.82 20.95
N VAL A 3 0.08 -12.13 20.01
CA VAL A 3 0.71 -11.78 18.74
C VAL A 3 1.81 -10.77 19.06
N ASN A 4 3.07 -11.19 18.88
CA ASN A 4 4.22 -10.30 19.06
C ASN A 4 4.04 -9.13 18.09
N ASN A 5 3.75 -7.97 18.66
CA ASN A 5 3.37 -6.75 17.98
C ASN A 5 4.61 -5.98 17.50
N GLU A 6 5.60 -6.71 16.97
CA GLU A 6 6.82 -6.11 16.46
C GLU A 6 6.53 -5.46 15.10
N SER A 7 6.50 -4.13 15.08
CA SER A 7 6.40 -3.35 13.86
C SER A 7 7.64 -3.60 12.99
N ILE A 8 7.58 -4.58 12.09
CA ILE A 8 8.67 -4.88 11.17
C ILE A 8 8.94 -3.62 10.32
N PRO A 9 10.19 -3.10 10.32
CA PRO A 9 10.51 -1.87 9.61
C PRO A 9 10.40 -2.09 8.10
N LEU A 10 9.65 -1.21 7.43
CA LEU A 10 9.54 -1.19 5.98
C LEU A 10 10.75 -0.43 5.40
N LEU A 11 11.55 -1.12 4.59
CA LEU A 11 12.74 -0.55 3.97
C LEU A 11 12.49 -0.24 2.49
N GLU A 12 13.29 0.68 1.94
CA GLU A 12 13.33 0.93 0.50
C GLU A 12 13.63 -0.37 -0.25
N GLY A 13 12.87 -0.65 -1.31
CA GLY A 13 13.05 -1.84 -2.12
C GLY A 13 12.26 -3.06 -1.65
N ASP A 14 11.68 -3.02 -0.45
CA ASP A 14 10.87 -4.12 0.06
C ASP A 14 9.65 -4.38 -0.84
N VAL A 15 9.38 -5.65 -1.11
CA VAL A 15 8.19 -6.07 -1.87
C VAL A 15 7.25 -6.82 -0.94
N PHE A 16 5.94 -6.68 -1.19
CA PHE A 16 4.91 -7.23 -0.31
C PHE A 16 3.95 -8.09 -1.11
N ARG A 17 3.39 -9.10 -0.45
CA ARG A 17 2.35 -9.95 -1.04
C ARG A 17 0.98 -9.31 -0.86
N THR A 18 0.23 -9.20 -1.94
CA THR A 18 -1.16 -8.72 -1.94
C THR A 18 -2.13 -9.86 -1.67
N VAL A 19 -3.41 -9.53 -1.41
CA VAL A 19 -4.48 -10.52 -1.19
C VAL A 19 -4.69 -11.49 -2.34
N SER A 20 -4.55 -11.07 -3.60
CA SER A 20 -4.62 -12.00 -4.74
C SER A 20 -3.39 -12.90 -4.88
N GLY A 21 -2.37 -12.69 -4.03
CA GLY A 21 -1.10 -13.41 -4.07
C GLY A 21 -0.07 -12.79 -5.01
N ARG A 22 -0.36 -11.64 -5.63
CA ARG A 22 0.62 -10.86 -6.41
C ARG A 22 1.66 -10.23 -5.51
N ILE A 23 2.77 -9.84 -6.13
CA ILE A 23 3.85 -9.12 -5.47
C ILE A 23 3.74 -7.66 -5.91
N THR A 24 3.80 -6.74 -4.94
CA THR A 24 3.81 -5.31 -5.20
C THR A 24 5.12 -4.88 -5.87
N THR A 25 5.10 -3.70 -6.47
CA THR A 25 6.35 -3.03 -6.87
C THR A 25 7.21 -2.71 -5.63
N PRO A 26 8.53 -2.55 -5.76
CA PRO A 26 9.41 -2.25 -4.63
C PRO A 26 8.97 -0.99 -3.88
N PHE A 27 9.05 -1.03 -2.55
CA PHE A 27 8.64 0.07 -1.68
C PHE A 27 9.44 1.33 -2.01
N PRO A 28 8.77 2.50 -2.14
CA PRO A 28 9.41 3.68 -2.66
C PRO A 28 10.45 4.22 -1.69
N ARG A 29 11.45 4.88 -2.26
CA ARG A 29 12.47 5.57 -1.48
C ARG A 29 11.87 6.68 -0.64
N THR A 30 12.06 6.58 0.67
CA THR A 30 11.75 7.65 1.62
C THR A 30 13.03 8.45 1.91
N ASN A 31 12.95 9.77 1.81
CA ASN A 31 14.05 10.69 2.08
C ASN A 31 13.79 11.38 3.42
N TYR A 32 14.74 11.30 4.35
CA TYR A 32 14.66 11.92 5.69
C TYR A 32 14.44 13.44 5.66
N LYS A 33 14.73 14.11 4.55
CA LYS A 33 14.62 15.58 4.43
C LYS A 33 13.20 16.11 4.22
N SER A 34 12.24 15.26 3.82
CA SER A 34 10.88 15.74 3.53
C SER A 34 9.83 14.66 3.74
N GLU A 35 9.18 14.69 4.91
CA GLU A 35 8.08 13.80 5.26
C GLU A 35 6.92 13.92 4.26
N LYS A 36 6.55 15.14 3.87
CA LYS A 36 5.48 15.37 2.88
C LYS A 36 5.74 14.66 1.55
N ARG A 37 6.99 14.69 1.07
CA ARG A 37 7.38 14.01 -0.17
C ARG A 37 7.35 12.49 0.01
N ASN A 38 7.73 11.99 1.18
CA ASN A 38 7.67 10.56 1.49
C ASN A 38 6.23 10.06 1.50
N SER A 39 5.32 10.75 2.18
CA SER A 39 3.90 10.40 2.20
C SER A 39 3.32 10.38 0.80
N ARG A 40 3.65 11.38 -0.03
CA ARG A 40 3.22 11.42 -1.43
C ARG A 40 3.74 10.22 -2.22
N ASN A 41 5.02 9.89 -2.13
CA ASN A 41 5.62 8.74 -2.81
C ASN A 41 4.96 7.41 -2.38
N ILE A 42 4.70 7.26 -1.07
CA ILE A 42 4.04 6.07 -0.51
C ILE A 42 2.60 5.98 -1.02
N ASN A 43 1.86 7.08 -1.04
CA ASN A 43 0.48 7.12 -1.56
C ASN A 43 0.43 6.84 -3.06
N GLU A 44 1.36 7.36 -3.86
CA GLU A 44 1.51 7.03 -5.28
C GLU A 44 1.76 5.54 -5.49
N TRP A 45 2.66 4.97 -4.69
CA TRP A 45 2.96 3.54 -4.70
C TRP A 45 1.73 2.69 -4.32
N LEU A 46 1.04 3.03 -3.24
CA LEU A 46 -0.19 2.36 -2.80
C LEU A 46 -1.25 2.40 -3.89
N LYS A 47 -1.52 3.58 -4.45
CA LYS A 47 -2.49 3.78 -5.54
C LYS A 47 -2.16 2.89 -6.75
N SER A 48 -0.91 2.92 -7.20
CA SER A 48 -0.47 2.15 -8.38
C SER A 48 -0.62 0.65 -8.17
N ASN A 49 -0.18 0.13 -7.02
CA ASN A 49 -0.33 -1.29 -6.71
C ASN A 49 -1.80 -1.68 -6.58
N ALA A 50 -2.64 -0.85 -5.97
CA ALA A 50 -4.06 -1.11 -5.80
C ALA A 50 -4.80 -1.17 -7.15
N ILE A 51 -4.49 -0.26 -8.08
CA ILE A 51 -5.06 -0.29 -9.43
C ILE A 51 -4.63 -1.57 -10.16
N ASN A 52 -3.37 -1.97 -10.03
CA ASN A 52 -2.88 -3.20 -10.65
C ASN A 52 -3.56 -4.44 -10.04
N GLU A 53 -3.82 -4.44 -8.73
CA GLU A 53 -4.55 -5.48 -8.03
C GLU A 53 -6.02 -5.56 -8.49
N ALA A 54 -6.68 -4.40 -8.65
CA ALA A 54 -8.04 -4.32 -9.15
C ALA A 54 -8.14 -4.83 -10.60
N LYS A 55 -7.16 -4.50 -11.44
CA LYS A 55 -7.07 -5.04 -12.81
C LYS A 55 -6.84 -6.55 -12.82
N ALA A 56 -5.97 -7.06 -11.95
CA ALA A 56 -5.69 -8.50 -11.87
C ALA A 56 -6.89 -9.32 -11.38
N THR A 57 -7.72 -8.73 -10.52
CA THR A 57 -8.94 -9.35 -9.99
C THR A 57 -10.18 -9.07 -10.84
N ASN A 58 -10.03 -8.39 -12.01
CA ASN A 58 -11.12 -7.92 -12.87
C ASN A 58 -12.18 -7.08 -12.12
N ASN A 59 -11.78 -6.32 -11.11
CA ASN A 59 -12.66 -5.45 -10.34
C ASN A 59 -12.66 -4.03 -10.92
N GLU A 60 -13.45 -3.81 -11.96
CA GLU A 60 -13.55 -2.52 -12.67
C GLU A 60 -14.07 -1.38 -11.77
N TYR A 61 -14.98 -1.70 -10.85
CA TYR A 61 -15.51 -0.76 -9.88
C TYR A 61 -14.39 -0.19 -9.00
N MET A 62 -13.60 -1.07 -8.40
CA MET A 62 -12.49 -0.66 -7.54
C MET A 62 -11.39 0.03 -8.35
N SER A 63 -11.10 -0.44 -9.57
CA SER A 63 -10.15 0.23 -10.47
C SER A 63 -10.55 1.67 -10.74
N THR A 64 -11.84 1.95 -10.94
CA THR A 64 -12.36 3.31 -11.19
C THR A 64 -12.20 4.20 -9.97
N ILE A 65 -12.61 3.72 -8.79
CA ILE A 65 -12.48 4.46 -7.52
C ILE A 65 -11.01 4.78 -7.24
N LEU A 66 -10.15 3.76 -7.30
CA LEU A 66 -8.72 3.90 -7.02
C LEU A 66 -8.04 4.86 -8.00
N SER A 67 -8.47 4.86 -9.27
CA SER A 67 -7.95 5.80 -10.28
C SER A 67 -8.29 7.25 -9.95
N GLY A 68 -9.46 7.51 -9.35
CA GLY A 68 -9.92 8.83 -8.93
C GLY A 68 -9.24 9.41 -7.69
N LEU A 69 -8.46 8.61 -6.94
CA LEU A 69 -7.80 9.08 -5.72
C LEU A 69 -6.77 10.18 -5.99
N ASN A 70 -6.83 11.26 -5.22
CA ASN A 70 -5.87 12.35 -5.32
C ASN A 70 -4.74 12.18 -4.29
N VAL A 71 -3.53 11.93 -4.77
CA VAL A 71 -2.34 11.72 -3.91
C VAL A 71 -1.97 12.99 -3.14
N ASP A 72 -2.19 14.17 -3.72
CA ASP A 72 -1.90 15.45 -3.06
C ASP A 72 -2.93 15.79 -1.97
N ASN A 73 -4.10 15.13 -1.98
CA ASN A 73 -5.15 15.28 -0.98
C ASN A 73 -5.64 13.91 -0.48
N TRP A 74 -4.70 13.10 -0.02
CA TRP A 74 -4.96 11.74 0.43
C TRP A 74 -5.48 11.72 1.87
N SER A 75 -6.70 11.26 2.08
CA SER A 75 -7.30 11.19 3.41
C SER A 75 -6.88 9.91 4.15
N PRO A 76 -7.01 9.87 5.49
CA PRO A 76 -6.83 8.63 6.25
C PRO A 76 -7.76 7.51 5.78
N ALA A 77 -8.99 7.84 5.37
CA ALA A 77 -9.96 6.86 4.86
C ALA A 77 -9.50 6.24 3.53
N ASP A 78 -8.91 7.04 2.64
CA ASP A 78 -8.34 6.54 1.38
C ASP A 78 -7.20 5.55 1.66
N SER A 79 -6.34 5.87 2.64
CA SER A 79 -5.28 4.98 3.09
C SER A 79 -5.84 3.66 3.61
N SER A 80 -6.82 3.71 4.52
CA SER A 80 -7.44 2.52 5.09
C SER A 80 -8.11 1.66 4.02
N GLN A 81 -8.82 2.27 3.07
CA GLN A 81 -9.48 1.55 1.98
C GLN A 81 -8.48 0.86 1.05
N VAL A 82 -7.41 1.55 0.67
CA VAL A 82 -6.36 1.00 -0.20
C VAL A 82 -5.62 -0.14 0.49
N ASN A 83 -5.25 0.03 1.76
CA ASN A 83 -4.57 -1.00 2.53
C ASN A 83 -5.48 -2.22 2.77
N LEU A 84 -6.77 -2.01 3.05
CA LEU A 84 -7.74 -3.09 3.17
C LEU A 84 -7.87 -3.85 1.84
N PHE A 85 -7.90 -3.14 0.71
CA PHE A 85 -8.01 -3.76 -0.60
C PHE A 85 -6.75 -4.52 -1.02
N LEU A 86 -5.55 -4.01 -0.71
CA LEU A 86 -4.29 -4.62 -1.10
C LEU A 86 -3.84 -5.74 -0.16
N PHE A 87 -4.07 -5.57 1.14
CA PHE A 87 -3.43 -6.37 2.19
C PHE A 87 -4.42 -6.93 3.20
N ASN A 88 -5.71 -6.63 3.06
CA ASN A 88 -6.75 -7.00 4.03
C ASN A 88 -6.48 -6.47 5.45
N ASP A 89 -5.75 -5.36 5.57
CA ASP A 89 -5.44 -4.68 6.83
C ASP A 89 -5.68 -3.17 6.66
N SER A 90 -6.63 -2.61 7.41
CA SER A 90 -6.95 -1.17 7.35
C SER A 90 -5.90 -0.27 8.00
N GLU A 91 -5.06 -0.79 8.88
CA GLU A 91 -4.00 -0.05 9.59
C GLU A 91 -2.66 -0.08 8.82
N GLY A 92 -2.58 -0.83 7.71
CA GLY A 92 -1.38 -0.86 6.87
C GLY A 92 -0.20 -1.58 7.51
N ARG A 93 -0.44 -2.52 8.44
CA ARG A 93 0.61 -3.35 9.05
C ARG A 93 1.06 -4.45 8.10
N ILE A 94 1.76 -4.05 7.04
CA ILE A 94 2.17 -4.94 5.95
C ILE A 94 3.53 -5.60 6.17
N GLY A 95 4.23 -5.30 7.27
CA GLY A 95 5.58 -5.81 7.53
C GLY A 95 5.67 -7.34 7.52
N ASN A 96 4.61 -8.03 7.97
CA ASN A 96 4.53 -9.50 7.95
C ASN A 96 4.28 -10.08 6.54
N LEU A 97 3.92 -9.25 5.57
CA LEU A 97 3.63 -9.63 4.19
C LEU A 97 4.84 -9.44 3.27
N LYS A 98 5.97 -9.01 3.81
CA LYS A 98 7.21 -8.80 3.07
C LYS A 98 7.67 -10.11 2.42
N VAL A 99 8.00 -10.05 1.14
CA VAL A 99 8.62 -11.14 0.37
C VAL A 99 10.11 -10.81 0.27
N VAL A 100 10.96 -11.77 0.65
CA VAL A 100 12.43 -11.64 0.73
C VAL A 100 13.05 -11.21 -0.58
#